data_AF-A0ABD6E108-F1
#
_entry.id   AF-A0ABD6E108-F1
#
_cell.length_a   1.000
_cell.length_b   1.000
_cell.length_c   1.000
_cell.angle_alpha   90.00
_cell.angle_beta   90.00
_cell.angle_gamma   90.00
#
_symmetry.space_group_name_H-M   'P 1'
#
loop_
_entity.id
_entity.type
_entity.pdbx_description
1 polymer ?
#
loop_
_entity_poly.entity_id
_entity_poly.type
_entity_poly.pdbx_seq_one_letter_code
_entity_poly.pdbx_strand_id
1 'polypeptide(L)'
;MEDVRLILAGIWIALMLTYLLGDVMRIFAGDFTPGKIEDKKMTQGMLMLMALLMLVPIVMVVLSLTLSYPAIRWIHIVAAGFLFVFNLAGVRTYPGIYDRFLIVVGLVFNALTVWYAWMWV
;
A
#
# COMPACT_ATOMS: atom_id res chain seq x y z
N MET A 1 1.72 18.56 15.92
CA MET A 1 2.36 17.22 16.07
C MET A 1 1.36 16.09 15.96
N GLU A 2 0.20 16.17 16.62
CA GLU A 2 -0.88 15.19 16.45
C GLU A 2 -1.52 15.28 15.06
N ASP A 3 -1.70 16.48 14.52
CA ASP A 3 -2.30 16.67 13.19
C ASP A 3 -1.53 15.92 12.09
N VAL A 4 -0.20 15.93 12.14
CA VAL A 4 0.65 15.21 11.16
C VAL A 4 0.48 13.69 11.31
N ARG A 5 0.32 13.17 12.53
CA ARG A 5 0.06 11.75 12.78
C ARG A 5 -1.29 11.32 12.23
N LEU A 6 -2.32 12.16 12.41
CA LEU A 6 -3.66 11.91 11.87
C LEU A 6 -3.65 11.95 10.34
N ILE A 7 -2.94 12.91 9.74
CA ILE A 7 -2.76 12.98 8.28
C ILE A 7 -2.05 11.72 7.77
N LEU A 8 -0.94 11.31 8.38
CA LEU A 8 -0.20 10.12 7.97
C LEU A 8 -1.04 8.84 8.12
N ALA A 9 -1.77 8.69 9.23
CA ALA A 9 -2.72 7.60 9.42
C ALA A 9 -3.81 7.60 8.32
N GLY A 10 -4.36 8.77 7.99
CA GLY A 10 -5.32 8.94 6.91
C GLY A 10 -4.78 8.53 5.53
N ILE A 11 -3.52 8.88 5.23
CA ILE A 11 -2.87 8.50 3.97
C ILE A 11 -2.68 6.97 3.90
N TRP A 12 -2.31 6.31 5.00
CA TRP A 12 -2.22 4.84 5.05
C TRP A 12 -3.56 4.14 4.85
N ILE A 13 -4.63 4.69 5.43
CA ILE A 13 -6.00 4.21 5.18
C ILE A 13 -6.35 4.36 3.70
N ALA A 14 -6.10 5.53 3.12
CA ALA A 14 -6.38 5.78 1.71
C ALA A 14 -5.60 4.83 0.79
N LEU A 15 -4.32 4.56 1.10
CA LEU A 15 -3.51 3.59 0.37
C LEU A 15 -4.11 2.18 0.44
N MET A 16 -4.54 1.74 1.63
CA MET A 16 -5.17 0.42 1.78
C MET A 16 -6.48 0.29 1.03
N LEU A 17 -7.34 1.30 1.12
CA LEU A 17 -8.60 1.30 0.39
C LEU A 17 -8.36 1.28 -1.12
N THR A 18 -7.28 1.91 -1.60
CA THR A 18 -6.90 1.88 -3.02
C THR A 18 -6.48 0.48 -3.47
N TYR A 19 -5.68 -0.24 -2.66
CA TYR A 19 -5.32 -1.62 -2.97
C TYR A 19 -6.56 -2.54 -2.99
N LEU A 20 -7.41 -2.44 -1.97
CA LEU A 20 -8.64 -3.23 -1.90
C LEU A 20 -9.61 -2.91 -3.04
N LEU A 21 -9.71 -1.64 -3.45
CA LEU A 21 -10.49 -1.25 -4.62
C LEU A 21 -9.96 -1.91 -5.89
N GLY A 22 -8.63 -1.99 -6.08
CA GLY A 22 -8.03 -2.71 -7.20
C GLY A 22 -8.43 -4.18 -7.21
N ASP A 23 -8.37 -4.85 -6.07
CA ASP A 23 -8.78 -6.25 -5.94
C ASP A 23 -10.27 -6.46 -6.27
N VAL A 24 -11.14 -5.57 -5.76
CA VAL A 24 -12.58 -5.59 -6.07
C VAL A 24 -12.82 -5.39 -7.58
N MET A 25 -12.13 -4.43 -8.20
CA MET A 25 -12.27 -4.16 -9.63
C MET A 25 -11.83 -5.36 -10.48
N ARG A 26 -10.75 -6.06 -10.12
CA ARG A 26 -10.32 -7.30 -10.81
C ARG A 26 -11.35 -8.41 -10.74
N ILE A 27 -12.04 -8.55 -9.61
CA ILE A 27 -13.14 -9.52 -9.46
C ILE A 27 -14.27 -9.18 -10.44
N PHE A 28 -14.68 -7.90 -10.52
CA PHE A 28 -15.74 -7.47 -11.43
C PHE A 28 -15.34 -7.52 -12.92
N ALA A 29 -14.08 -7.28 -13.25
CA ALA A 29 -13.57 -7.36 -14.61
C ALA A 29 -13.45 -8.81 -15.13
N GLY A 30 -13.50 -9.81 -14.25
CA GLY A 30 -13.26 -11.21 -14.61
C GLY A 30 -11.77 -11.57 -14.75
N ASP A 31 -10.87 -10.66 -14.36
CA ASP A 31 -9.42 -10.85 -14.38
C ASP A 31 -8.92 -11.73 -13.21
N PHE A 32 -9.84 -12.28 -12.41
CA PHE A 32 -9.56 -13.08 -11.22
C PHE A 32 -10.09 -14.50 -11.35
N THR A 33 -9.21 -15.50 -11.23
CA THR A 33 -9.60 -16.90 -11.06
C THR A 33 -9.30 -17.35 -9.63
N PRO A 34 -10.32 -17.78 -8.84
CA PRO A 34 -10.10 -18.22 -7.46
C PRO A 34 -9.01 -19.29 -7.34
N GLY A 35 -8.04 -19.06 -6.45
CA GLY A 35 -6.96 -20.00 -6.19
C GLY A 35 -5.85 -20.03 -7.25
N LYS A 36 -5.84 -19.10 -8.21
CA LYS A 36 -4.77 -18.96 -9.21
C LYS A 36 -4.27 -17.52 -9.33
N ILE A 37 -2.99 -17.39 -9.67
CA ILE A 37 -2.36 -16.14 -10.12
C ILE A 37 -1.61 -16.49 -11.40
N GLU A 38 -1.88 -15.77 -12.50
CA GLU A 38 -1.25 -16.04 -13.81
C GLU A 38 -1.31 -17.53 -14.20
N ASP A 39 -2.49 -18.14 -14.08
CA ASP A 39 -2.76 -19.57 -14.32
C ASP A 39 -2.02 -20.58 -13.42
N LYS A 40 -1.15 -20.14 -12.52
CA LYS A 40 -0.48 -20.98 -11.53
C LYS A 40 -1.33 -21.10 -10.28
N LYS A 41 -1.37 -22.31 -9.72
CA LYS A 41 -2.03 -22.56 -8.42
C LYS A 41 -1.34 -21.70 -7.35
N MET A 42 -2.14 -20.93 -6.63
CA MET A 42 -1.64 -20.09 -5.56
C MET A 42 -1.08 -20.97 -4.45
N THR A 43 0.18 -20.73 -4.08
CA THR A 43 0.85 -21.47 -3.01
C THR A 43 0.58 -20.80 -1.66
N GLN A 44 0.72 -21.55 -0.56
CA GLN A 44 0.62 -20.99 0.79
C GLN A 44 1.65 -19.86 1.02
N GLY A 45 2.85 -19.98 0.44
CA GLY A 45 3.89 -18.95 0.51
C GLY A 45 3.47 -17.64 -0.17
N MET A 46 2.81 -17.72 -1.33
CA MET A 46 2.28 -16.54 -2.03
C MET A 46 1.20 -15.84 -1.20
N LEU A 47 0.26 -16.61 -0.65
CA LEU A 47 -0.77 -16.08 0.25
C LEU A 47 -0.19 -15.37 1.46
N MET A 48 0.83 -15.98 2.09
CA MET A 48 1.51 -15.38 3.23
C MET A 48 2.21 -14.07 2.86
N LEU A 49 2.88 -14.02 1.71
CA LEU A 49 3.52 -12.80 1.22
C LEU A 49 2.50 -11.67 0.97
N MET A 50 1.38 -11.98 0.31
CA MET A 50 0.31 -11.01 0.07
C MET A 50 -0.28 -10.50 1.39
N ALA A 51 -0.52 -11.39 2.35
CA ALA A 51 -1.00 -11.02 3.68
C ALA A 51 -0.03 -10.08 4.40
N LEU A 52 1.27 -10.39 4.39
CA LEU A 52 2.30 -9.55 5.00
C LEU A 52 2.39 -8.17 4.34
N LEU A 53 2.34 -8.11 3.02
CA LEU A 53 2.38 -6.84 2.28
C LEU A 53 1.17 -5.95 2.56
N MET A 54 -0.03 -6.54 2.55
CA MET A 54 -1.28 -5.81 2.82
C MET A 54 -1.41 -5.41 4.30
N LEU A 55 -0.73 -6.11 5.20
CA LEU A 55 -0.70 -5.77 6.62
C LEU A 55 0.13 -4.52 6.90
N VAL A 56 1.17 -4.22 6.11
CA VAL A 56 2.06 -3.06 6.29
C VAL A 56 1.28 -1.76 6.51
N PRO A 57 0.44 -1.30 5.57
CA PRO A 57 -0.28 -0.04 5.75
C PRO A 57 -1.31 -0.09 6.90
N ILE A 58 -1.91 -1.24 7.22
CA ILE A 58 -2.79 -1.38 8.42
C ILE A 58 -1.99 -1.14 9.70
N VAL A 59 -0.83 -1.79 9.84
CA VAL A 59 0.06 -1.60 10.99
C VAL A 59 0.52 -0.15 11.06
N MET A 60 0.84 0.47 9.92
CA MET A 60 1.27 1.85 9.88
C MET A 60 0.19 2.83 10.36
N VAL A 61 -1.10 2.56 10.17
CA VAL A 61 -2.17 3.35 10.81
C VAL A 61 -2.01 3.33 12.33
N VAL A 62 -1.89 2.14 12.92
CA VAL A 62 -1.74 1.99 14.38
C VAL A 62 -0.46 2.65 14.88
N LEU A 63 0.66 2.43 14.19
CA LEU A 63 1.94 3.01 14.57
C LEU A 63 1.95 4.54 14.47
N SER A 64 1.27 5.12 13.47
CA SER A 64 1.11 6.57 13.34
C SER A 64 0.46 7.19 14.57
N LEU A 65 -0.52 6.50 15.16
CA LEU A 65 -1.31 6.98 16.29
C LEU A 65 -0.66 6.70 17.64
N THR A 66 0.25 5.72 17.73
CA THR A 66 0.78 5.22 19.00
C THR A 66 2.25 5.56 19.24
N LEU A 67 3.09 5.54 18.19
CA LEU A 67 4.52 5.83 18.33
C LEU A 67 4.82 7.33 18.32
N SER A 68 5.78 7.73 19.14
CA SER A 68 6.24 9.11 19.25
C SER A 68 7.33 9.46 18.23
N TYR A 69 7.42 10.77 17.95
CA TYR A 69 8.54 11.36 17.23
C TYR A 69 9.84 11.21 18.04
N PRO A 70 11.02 11.00 17.41
CA PRO A 70 11.30 11.01 15.97
C PRO A 70 11.25 9.63 15.28
N ALA A 71 11.17 8.53 16.02
CA ALA A 71 11.28 7.19 15.43
C ALA A 71 10.21 6.92 14.36
N ILE A 72 8.96 7.29 14.64
CA ILE A 72 7.84 7.08 13.72
C ILE A 72 8.02 7.77 12.37
N ARG A 73 8.73 8.91 12.31
CA ARG A 73 9.02 9.61 11.05
C ARG A 73 9.84 8.74 10.10
N TRP A 74 10.90 8.11 10.58
CA TRP A 74 11.76 7.27 9.75
C TRP A 74 11.06 5.98 9.31
N ILE A 75 10.25 5.39 10.19
CA ILE A 75 9.43 4.21 9.87
C ILE A 75 8.50 4.52 8.70
N HIS A 76 7.84 5.69 8.69
CA HIS A 76 7.01 6.14 7.56
C HIS A 76 7.78 6.18 6.24
N ILE A 77 8.94 6.81 6.24
CA ILE A 77 9.75 7.00 5.03
C ILE A 77 10.21 5.65 4.47
N VAL A 78 10.70 4.76 5.33
CA VAL A 78 11.18 3.43 4.92
C VAL A 78 10.02 2.58 4.40
N ALA A 79 8.90 2.52 5.11
CA ALA A 79 7.74 1.72 4.70
C ALA A 79 7.14 2.22 3.38
N ALA A 80 6.95 3.53 3.24
CA ALA A 80 6.42 4.13 2.01
C ALA A 80 7.40 3.97 0.84
N GLY A 81 8.71 4.13 1.08
CA GLY A 81 9.74 3.90 0.06
C GLY A 81 9.77 2.45 -0.43
N PHE A 82 9.69 1.48 0.49
CA PHE A 82 9.60 0.07 0.14
C PHE A 82 8.37 -0.24 -0.72
N LEU A 83 7.17 0.19 -0.28
CA LEU A 83 5.94 -0.04 -1.02
C LEU A 83 5.92 0.69 -2.36
N PHE A 84 6.51 1.89 -2.44
CA PHE A 84 6.64 2.63 -3.69
C PHE A 84 7.45 1.84 -4.72
N VAL A 85 8.64 1.35 -4.34
CA VAL A 85 9.49 0.55 -5.24
C VAL A 85 8.81 -0.76 -5.61
N PHE A 86 8.18 -1.44 -4.64
CA PHE A 86 7.44 -2.68 -4.88
C PHE A 86 6.32 -2.49 -5.92
N ASN A 87 5.47 -1.48 -5.75
CA ASN A 87 4.38 -1.18 -6.69
C ASN A 87 4.90 -0.71 -8.06
N LEU A 88 5.99 0.08 -8.08
CA LEU A 88 6.59 0.54 -9.32
C LEU A 88 7.17 -0.63 -10.15
N ALA A 89 7.74 -1.63 -9.50
CA ALA A 89 8.18 -2.86 -10.16
C ALA A 89 6.99 -3.67 -10.69
N GLY A 90 5.89 -3.73 -9.94
CA GLY A 90 4.68 -4.47 -10.29
C GLY A 90 3.78 -3.82 -11.35
N VAL A 91 3.83 -2.50 -11.56
CA VAL A 91 2.85 -1.79 -12.42
C VAL A 91 2.75 -2.34 -13.85
N ARG A 92 3.84 -2.91 -14.38
CA ARG A 92 3.91 -3.45 -15.75
C ARG A 92 3.24 -4.82 -15.90
N THR A 93 3.00 -5.54 -14.81
CA THR A 93 2.40 -6.89 -14.85
C THR A 93 0.87 -6.84 -14.92
N TYR A 94 0.25 -5.67 -14.71
CA TYR A 94 -1.21 -5.55 -14.70
C TYR A 94 -1.76 -5.21 -16.11
N PRO A 95 -2.70 -6.03 -16.65
CA PRO A 95 -3.27 -5.81 -17.98
C PRO A 95 -4.30 -4.67 -18.00
N GLY A 96 -5.08 -4.49 -16.93
CA GLY A 96 -6.15 -3.50 -16.85
C GLY A 96 -5.65 -2.05 -16.73
N ILE A 97 -6.24 -1.13 -17.51
CA ILE A 97 -5.97 0.32 -17.39
C ILE A 97 -6.37 0.85 -16.01
N TYR A 98 -7.48 0.34 -15.46
CA TYR A 98 -7.96 0.71 -14.12
C TYR A 98 -6.95 0.33 -13.04
N ASP A 99 -6.32 -0.84 -13.13
CA ASP A 99 -5.29 -1.29 -12.19
C ASP A 99 -4.09 -0.36 -12.22
N ARG A 100 -3.60 -0.03 -13.41
CA ARG A 100 -2.46 0.90 -13.56
C ARG A 100 -2.78 2.27 -12.99
N PHE A 101 -4.00 2.77 -13.22
CA PHE A 101 -4.45 4.03 -12.62
C PHE A 101 -4.44 3.97 -11.09
N LEU A 102 -5.02 2.93 -10.49
CA LEU A 102 -5.04 2.77 -9.03
C LEU A 102 -3.63 2.59 -8.44
N ILE A 103 -2.73 1.91 -9.14
CA ILE A 103 -1.32 1.80 -8.73
C ILE A 103 -0.66 3.18 -8.75
N VAL A 104 -0.86 3.99 -9.79
CA VAL A 104 -0.32 5.36 -9.85
C VAL A 104 -0.86 6.20 -8.69
N VAL A 105 -2.15 6.11 -8.38
CA VAL A 105 -2.74 6.76 -7.19
C VAL A 105 -2.08 6.28 -5.90
N GLY A 106 -1.83 4.97 -5.76
CA GLY A 106 -1.09 4.40 -4.63
C GLY A 106 0.35 4.92 -4.53
N LEU A 107 1.05 5.11 -5.65
CA LEU A 107 2.39 5.73 -5.69
C LEU A 107 2.34 7.18 -5.20
N VAL A 108 1.30 7.94 -5.56
CA VAL A 108 1.08 9.31 -5.05
C VAL A 108 0.90 9.30 -3.53
N PHE A 109 0.10 8.38 -2.97
CA PHE A 109 -0.03 8.27 -1.52
C PHE A 109 1.30 7.96 -0.83
N ASN A 110 2.11 7.03 -1.36
CA ASN A 110 3.44 6.76 -0.82
C ASN A 110 4.35 8.00 -0.87
N ALA A 111 4.34 8.76 -1.98
CA ALA A 111 5.11 10.00 -2.09
C ALA A 111 4.65 11.06 -1.10
N LEU A 112 3.32 11.20 -0.90
CA LEU A 112 2.76 12.10 0.11
C LEU A 112 3.16 11.66 1.52
N THR A 113 3.14 10.36 1.83
CA THR A 113 3.60 9.85 3.13
C THR A 113 5.05 10.25 3.39
N VAL A 114 5.94 10.08 2.42
CA VAL A 114 7.35 10.50 2.54
C VAL A 114 7.44 12.01 2.73
N TRP A 115 6.69 12.80 1.95
CA TRP A 115 6.69 14.26 2.03
C TRP A 115 6.24 14.76 3.42
N TYR A 116 5.07 14.32 3.89
CA TYR A 116 4.55 14.71 5.21
C TYR A 116 5.45 14.25 6.35
N ALA A 117 6.02 13.04 6.25
CA ALA A 117 6.99 12.56 7.23
C ALA A 117 8.29 13.36 7.20
N TRP A 118 8.77 13.81 6.04
CA TRP A 118 9.99 14.59 5.90
C TRP A 118 9.84 16.02 6.44
N MET A 119 8.70 16.65 6.15
CA MET A 119 8.34 17.99 6.64
C MET A 119 7.99 17.99 8.14
N TRP A 120 7.78 16.81 8.74
CA TRP A 120 7.57 16.68 10.18
C TRP A 120 8.89 16.92 10.92
N VAL A 121 9.09 18.17 11.35
CA VAL A 121 10.20 18.66 12.17
C VAL A 121 9.66 19.21 13.49
#